data_AF-A0A0U2XJH8-F1
#
_entry.id   AF-A0A0U2XJH8-F1
#
_cell.length_a   1.000
_cell.length_b   1.000
_cell.length_c   1.000
_cell.angle_alpha   90.00
_cell.angle_beta   90.00
_cell.angle_gamma   90.00
#
_symmetry.space_group_name_H-M   'P 1'
#
loop_
_entity.id
_entity.type
_entity.pdbx_description
1 polymer ?
#
loop_
_entity_poly.entity_id
_entity_poly.type
_entity_poly.pdbx_seq_one_letter_code
_entity_poly.pdbx_strand_id
1 'polypeptide(L)'
;MTTMQKIVTFLAAIMVAFTAFLIWPQKDQSEGFGDAETPDPNETASTDATPDDSPESEPVEPEPFELTLIHTNDTHTVMDNIARRASLIEEIRGASTHHLLLSAGDVTSWEIGRKAQDSLANAVFMNHLDYDGMVLGNHEFDLGEGVVDHGPLSTYVKNAAHPVLGANVDFSQDQFLEPYADYSYTDAPVDGRINKGFVQTVGDEQIGIFGITHYKEVVTVPGDVSFADYTEAAKQAVAHFESIGIDKIVALTHIGVGHDRTLAKEVAGIDVIIGGHSHVTTNPPNHIGDTLVVQTGEYDTNLGELNVVFDEAGKIVDHSGKLHPTKNAEIHPDTARVQELFDEATALGIISYEDFIGHVIKAGELDTYEAFIK
;
A
#
# COMPACT_ATOMS: atom_id res chain seq x y z
N MET A 1 12.27 19.32 -46.22
CA MET A 1 11.05 19.86 -45.59
C MET A 1 11.31 20.01 -44.10
N THR A 2 10.85 21.09 -43.49
CA THR A 2 11.09 21.37 -42.06
C THR A 2 10.11 20.61 -41.17
N THR A 3 10.46 20.43 -39.89
CA THR A 3 9.67 19.66 -38.90
C THR A 3 8.19 20.09 -38.84
N MET A 4 7.96 21.39 -38.96
CA MET A 4 6.63 22.03 -38.97
C MET A 4 5.68 21.48 -40.07
N GLN A 5 6.21 21.00 -41.20
CA GLN A 5 5.37 20.44 -42.27
C GLN A 5 4.84 19.04 -41.95
N LYS A 6 5.52 18.25 -41.09
CA LYS A 6 5.03 16.92 -40.69
C LYS A 6 3.82 17.01 -39.75
N ILE A 7 3.85 17.97 -38.82
CA ILE A 7 2.80 18.20 -37.81
C ILE A 7 1.47 18.53 -38.48
N VAL A 8 1.48 19.40 -39.50
CA VAL A 8 0.28 19.81 -40.25
C VAL A 8 -0.35 18.65 -41.03
N THR A 9 0.44 17.70 -41.55
CA THR A 9 -0.09 16.55 -42.31
C THR A 9 -0.70 15.47 -41.42
N PHE A 10 -0.16 15.24 -40.21
CA PHE A 10 -0.69 14.21 -39.32
C PHE A 10 -2.02 14.63 -38.68
N LEU A 11 -2.14 15.90 -38.25
CA LEU A 11 -3.38 16.44 -37.69
C LEU A 11 -4.54 16.49 -38.69
N ALA A 12 -4.27 16.45 -40.00
CA ALA A 12 -5.29 16.37 -41.05
C ALA A 12 -5.95 14.99 -41.19
N ALA A 13 -5.35 13.92 -40.64
CA ALA A 13 -5.86 12.55 -40.75
C ALA A 13 -6.96 12.21 -39.73
N ILE A 14 -7.17 13.06 -38.71
CA ILE A 14 -8.09 12.80 -37.58
C ILE A 14 -9.50 13.38 -37.81
N MET A 15 -9.72 14.22 -38.84
CA MET A 15 -10.99 14.94 -39.07
C MET A 15 -11.61 14.75 -40.46
N VAL A 16 -11.75 13.50 -40.93
CA VAL A 16 -12.67 13.15 -42.03
C VAL A 16 -13.37 11.82 -41.72
N ALA A 17 -14.66 11.71 -42.10
CA ALA A 17 -15.50 10.49 -42.05
C ALA A 17 -15.99 10.01 -40.67
N PHE A 18 -16.66 10.90 -39.93
CA PHE A 18 -17.70 10.47 -38.98
C PHE A 18 -19.03 10.19 -39.73
N THR A 19 -19.82 9.22 -39.23
CA THR A 19 -21.25 8.93 -39.53
C THR A 19 -21.75 8.42 -40.90
N ALA A 20 -22.68 7.45 -40.78
CA ALA A 20 -23.69 6.94 -41.74
C ALA A 20 -23.21 5.96 -42.84
N PHE A 21 -23.87 4.83 -43.09
CA PHE A 21 -25.33 4.62 -43.16
C PHE A 21 -25.83 3.28 -42.54
N LEU A 22 -27.09 3.25 -42.07
CA LEU A 22 -27.86 2.03 -41.76
C LEU A 22 -28.46 1.42 -43.05
N ILE A 23 -28.89 0.14 -43.03
CA ILE A 23 -30.20 -0.36 -43.54
C ILE A 23 -30.27 -1.91 -43.56
N TRP A 24 -31.38 -2.43 -43.05
CA TRP A 24 -31.88 -3.84 -43.00
C TRP A 24 -32.65 -4.14 -44.33
N PRO A 25 -32.80 -5.39 -44.86
CA PRO A 25 -33.85 -6.27 -44.28
C PRO A 25 -33.81 -7.81 -44.43
N GLN A 26 -34.28 -8.48 -43.36
CA GLN A 26 -35.21 -9.63 -43.27
C GLN A 26 -35.16 -10.85 -44.22
N LYS A 27 -35.28 -12.07 -43.63
CA LYS A 27 -36.57 -12.81 -43.67
C LYS A 27 -36.76 -13.89 -42.58
N ASP A 28 -38.00 -14.36 -42.49
CA ASP A 28 -38.68 -15.25 -41.53
C ASP A 28 -39.31 -16.44 -42.34
N GLN A 29 -39.68 -17.65 -41.89
CA GLN A 29 -40.11 -18.29 -40.60
C GLN A 29 -39.43 -19.70 -40.48
N SER A 30 -39.81 -20.78 -39.74
CA SER A 30 -41.01 -21.26 -38.99
C SER A 30 -40.69 -22.48 -38.08
N GLU A 31 -41.47 -22.65 -36.99
CA GLU A 31 -42.02 -23.90 -36.35
C GLU A 31 -41.19 -25.20 -36.16
N GLY A 32 -41.35 -26.01 -35.09
CA GLY A 32 -42.18 -25.85 -33.87
C GLY A 32 -42.41 -27.16 -33.05
N PHE A 33 -43.20 -27.03 -31.96
CA PHE A 33 -43.94 -28.05 -31.16
C PHE A 33 -43.28 -28.99 -30.13
N GLY A 34 -43.86 -28.96 -28.92
CA GLY A 34 -44.15 -30.10 -28.04
C GLY A 34 -43.21 -30.36 -26.85
N ASP A 35 -43.66 -30.72 -25.64
CA ASP A 35 -44.96 -30.53 -24.94
C ASP A 35 -44.70 -30.68 -23.42
N ALA A 36 -45.66 -30.38 -22.54
CA ALA A 36 -45.46 -30.33 -21.08
C ALA A 36 -46.26 -31.41 -20.30
N GLU A 37 -45.69 -31.96 -19.23
CA GLU A 37 -46.47 -32.75 -18.24
C GLU A 37 -45.78 -32.87 -16.85
N THR A 38 -46.59 -32.83 -15.78
CA THR A 38 -46.29 -33.16 -14.36
C THR A 38 -47.64 -33.40 -13.62
N PRO A 39 -47.66 -33.95 -12.40
CA PRO A 39 -47.08 -35.21 -11.92
C PRO A 39 -48.16 -36.15 -11.31
N ASP A 40 -47.84 -37.39 -10.91
CA ASP A 40 -48.62 -38.20 -9.94
C ASP A 40 -47.75 -39.34 -9.32
N PRO A 41 -48.20 -40.22 -8.39
CA PRO A 41 -47.47 -40.33 -7.11
C PRO A 41 -47.21 -41.77 -6.61
N ASN A 42 -46.73 -41.85 -5.36
CA ASN A 42 -47.01 -42.96 -4.43
C ASN A 42 -46.47 -44.36 -4.82
N GLU A 43 -45.18 -44.59 -4.59
CA GLU A 43 -44.64 -45.95 -4.36
C GLU A 43 -44.11 -46.05 -2.94
N THR A 44 -44.62 -47.03 -2.17
CA THR A 44 -44.28 -47.22 -0.75
C THR A 44 -43.39 -48.43 -0.55
N ALA A 45 -42.20 -48.23 0.00
CA ALA A 45 -41.34 -49.30 0.53
C ALA A 45 -40.88 -48.94 1.94
N SER A 46 -41.01 -49.87 2.88
CA SER A 46 -40.61 -49.70 4.28
C SER A 46 -39.32 -50.44 4.58
N THR A 47 -38.42 -49.78 5.31
CA THR A 47 -37.40 -50.41 6.14
C THR A 47 -37.22 -49.59 7.42
N ASP A 48 -37.34 -50.23 8.58
CA ASP A 48 -37.06 -49.59 9.87
C ASP A 48 -35.59 -49.15 9.96
N ALA A 49 -35.38 -47.90 10.35
CA ALA A 49 -34.15 -47.41 10.95
C ALA A 49 -34.53 -46.64 12.22
N THR A 50 -33.89 -46.97 13.34
CA THR A 50 -34.09 -46.24 14.61
C THR A 50 -33.54 -44.81 14.48
N PRO A 51 -34.16 -43.80 15.10
CA PRO A 51 -33.54 -42.49 15.25
C PRO A 51 -32.21 -42.64 15.98
N ASP A 52 -31.14 -42.13 15.38
CA ASP A 52 -29.88 -41.89 16.08
C ASP A 52 -30.05 -40.58 16.85
N ASP A 53 -30.32 -40.68 18.16
CA ASP A 53 -30.52 -39.54 19.08
C ASP A 53 -29.17 -38.91 19.48
N SER A 54 -28.21 -38.91 18.54
CA SER A 54 -27.00 -38.11 18.60
C SER A 54 -27.39 -36.67 18.27
N PRO A 55 -27.05 -35.67 19.12
CA PRO A 55 -27.32 -34.28 18.77
C PRO A 55 -26.56 -33.93 17.50
N GLU A 56 -27.27 -33.43 16.48
CA GLU A 56 -26.62 -32.68 15.41
C GLU A 56 -25.80 -31.57 16.08
N SER A 57 -24.49 -31.58 15.85
CA SER A 57 -23.64 -30.47 16.27
C SER A 57 -24.16 -29.22 15.56
N GLU A 58 -24.69 -28.26 16.32
CA GLU A 58 -25.08 -26.98 15.73
C GLU A 58 -23.90 -26.43 14.93
N PRO A 59 -24.14 -25.89 13.71
CA PRO A 59 -23.07 -25.35 12.90
C PRO A 59 -22.35 -24.29 13.73
N VAL A 60 -21.06 -24.52 13.97
CA VAL A 60 -20.19 -23.51 14.58
C VAL A 60 -20.08 -22.41 13.55
N GLU A 61 -20.84 -21.32 13.73
CA GLU A 61 -20.80 -20.16 12.85
C GLU A 61 -19.38 -19.56 12.86
N PRO A 62 -18.88 -19.15 11.68
CA PRO A 62 -17.74 -18.27 11.51
C PRO A 62 -17.30 -17.45 12.73
N GLU A 63 -16.28 -17.90 13.48
CA GLU A 63 -15.61 -17.02 14.44
C GLU A 63 -15.00 -15.86 13.64
N PRO A 64 -15.38 -14.59 13.90
CA PRO A 64 -15.10 -13.49 13.01
C PRO A 64 -13.61 -13.15 12.99
N PHE A 65 -13.09 -12.76 11.83
CA PHE A 65 -11.67 -12.53 11.65
C PHE A 65 -11.26 -11.15 12.16
N GLU A 66 -10.66 -11.13 13.36
CA GLU A 66 -10.00 -9.94 13.92
C GLU A 66 -8.63 -9.71 13.26
N LEU A 67 -8.33 -8.47 12.85
CA LEU A 67 -7.04 -8.03 12.32
C LEU A 67 -6.62 -6.68 12.91
N THR A 68 -5.37 -6.58 13.36
CA THR A 68 -4.76 -5.35 13.88
C THR A 68 -3.83 -4.72 12.86
N LEU A 69 -4.28 -3.65 12.21
CA LEU A 69 -3.46 -2.85 11.29
C LEU A 69 -2.67 -1.82 12.10
N ILE A 70 -1.39 -2.13 12.35
CA ILE A 70 -0.40 -1.22 12.93
C ILE A 70 0.14 -0.35 11.80
N HIS A 71 0.22 0.97 11.98
CA HIS A 71 0.64 1.84 10.87
C HIS A 71 1.38 3.13 11.24
N THR A 72 2.11 3.66 10.27
CA THR A 72 2.83 4.94 10.31
C THR A 72 2.74 5.67 8.98
N ASN A 73 2.76 7.01 9.00
CA ASN A 73 2.90 7.84 7.80
C ASN A 73 3.79 9.06 8.08
N ASP A 74 4.37 9.65 7.03
CA ASP A 74 5.03 10.97 7.05
C ASP A 74 6.08 11.09 8.17
N THR A 75 6.91 10.06 8.34
CA THR A 75 7.89 9.99 9.43
C THR A 75 9.14 10.83 9.14
N HIS A 76 9.44 11.11 7.87
CA HIS A 76 10.52 11.99 7.40
C HIS A 76 11.89 11.74 8.08
N THR A 77 12.19 10.47 8.39
CA THR A 77 13.42 10.05 9.08
C THR A 77 13.60 10.73 10.46
N VAL A 78 12.51 11.15 11.10
CA VAL A 78 12.51 11.52 12.52
C VAL A 78 12.51 10.23 13.34
N MET A 79 13.63 10.00 14.03
CA MET A 79 13.92 8.72 14.70
C MET A 79 14.21 8.87 16.21
N ASP A 80 14.03 10.06 16.79
CA ASP A 80 14.17 10.35 18.24
C ASP A 80 13.38 9.41 19.17
N ASN A 81 12.34 8.76 18.65
CA ASN A 81 11.50 7.81 19.37
C ASN A 81 11.50 6.40 18.73
N ILE A 82 12.43 6.07 17.84
CA ILE A 82 12.42 4.81 17.09
C ILE A 82 12.38 3.57 18.00
N ALA A 83 13.13 3.58 19.11
CA ALA A 83 13.09 2.53 20.12
C ALA A 83 11.76 2.47 20.92
N ARG A 84 11.07 3.61 21.09
CA ARG A 84 9.74 3.67 21.71
C ARG A 84 8.66 3.21 20.73
N ARG A 85 8.77 3.54 19.44
CA ARG A 85 7.93 2.97 18.38
C ARG A 85 8.08 1.45 18.33
N ALA A 86 9.31 0.94 18.40
CA ALA A 86 9.57 -0.49 18.51
C ALA A 86 8.84 -1.13 19.70
N SER A 87 8.94 -0.52 20.88
CA SER A 87 8.27 -1.03 22.09
C SER A 87 6.74 -1.06 21.96
N LEU A 88 6.15 -0.04 21.33
CA LEU A 88 4.71 0.00 21.05
C LEU A 88 4.29 -1.02 20.00
N ILE A 89 5.10 -1.24 18.95
CA ILE A 89 4.85 -2.30 17.96
C ILE A 89 4.81 -3.66 18.66
N GLU A 90 5.81 -3.98 19.48
CA GLU A 90 5.87 -5.26 20.20
C GLU A 90 4.78 -5.41 21.28
N GLU A 91 4.34 -4.32 21.93
CA GLU A 91 3.17 -4.33 22.82
C GLU A 91 1.89 -4.70 22.05
N ILE A 92 1.66 -4.09 20.89
CA ILE A 92 0.48 -4.35 20.06
C ILE A 92 0.53 -5.75 19.45
N ARG A 93 1.71 -6.18 18.93
CA ARG A 93 1.92 -7.54 18.42
C ARG A 93 1.68 -8.60 19.50
N GLY A 94 2.20 -8.38 20.71
CA GLY A 94 1.98 -9.27 21.85
C GLY A 94 0.53 -9.31 22.36
N ALA A 95 -0.30 -8.35 21.96
CA ALA A 95 -1.72 -8.25 22.31
C ALA A 95 -2.69 -8.67 21.18
N SER A 96 -2.19 -8.99 19.99
CA SER A 96 -3.02 -9.27 18.79
C SER A 96 -2.70 -10.63 18.16
N THR A 97 -3.73 -11.41 17.84
CA THR A 97 -3.59 -12.72 17.18
C THR A 97 -3.11 -12.58 15.72
N HIS A 98 -3.59 -11.54 15.05
CA HIS A 98 -3.33 -11.24 13.65
C HIS A 98 -3.00 -9.75 13.54
N HIS A 99 -1.87 -9.42 12.93
CA HIS A 99 -1.44 -8.04 12.76
C HIS A 99 -0.63 -7.84 11.49
N LEU A 100 -0.56 -6.59 11.02
CA LEU A 100 0.34 -6.13 9.96
C LEU A 100 0.88 -4.74 10.33
N LEU A 101 2.15 -4.47 10.01
CA LEU A 101 2.84 -3.21 10.21
C LEU A 101 3.11 -2.51 8.88
N LEU A 102 2.34 -1.46 8.57
CA LEU A 102 2.29 -0.87 7.23
C LEU A 102 2.68 0.62 7.22
N SER A 103 3.39 1.07 6.18
CA SER A 103 3.81 2.47 6.02
C SER A 103 3.11 3.18 4.86
N ALA A 104 2.47 4.33 5.13
CA ALA A 104 1.76 5.14 4.13
C ALA A 104 2.65 6.21 3.45
N GLY A 105 3.95 5.96 3.34
CA GLY A 105 4.90 6.80 2.58
C GLY A 105 5.52 7.98 3.34
N ASP A 106 6.42 8.69 2.65
CA ASP A 106 7.26 9.78 3.16
C ASP A 106 8.06 9.39 4.40
N VAL A 107 8.79 8.28 4.26
CA VAL A 107 9.80 7.86 5.25
C VAL A 107 11.08 8.69 5.13
N THR A 108 11.38 9.22 3.94
CA THR A 108 12.48 10.17 3.72
C THR A 108 12.07 11.61 4.05
N SER A 109 13.02 12.41 4.55
CA SER A 109 12.81 13.86 4.71
C SER A 109 12.89 14.56 3.36
N TRP A 110 12.33 15.77 3.20
CA TRP A 110 12.48 16.62 1.99
C TRP A 110 13.94 17.05 1.71
N GLU A 111 14.90 16.71 2.58
CA GLU A 111 16.25 17.26 2.54
C GLU A 111 17.10 16.52 1.49
N ILE A 112 17.11 17.03 0.26
CA ILE A 112 17.90 16.56 -0.90
C ILE A 112 19.30 16.04 -0.52
N GLY A 113 20.02 16.75 0.35
CA GLY A 113 21.39 16.38 0.77
C GLY A 113 21.50 15.19 1.75
N ARG A 114 20.38 14.65 2.26
CA ARG A 114 20.33 13.52 3.20
C ARG A 114 19.74 12.25 2.62
N LYS A 115 19.19 12.27 1.40
CA LYS A 115 18.37 11.19 0.85
C LYS A 115 19.05 9.82 0.85
N ALA A 116 20.37 9.75 0.66
CA ALA A 116 21.12 8.48 0.72
C ALA A 116 21.16 7.90 2.14
N GLN A 117 21.34 8.77 3.15
CA GLN A 117 21.33 8.42 4.56
C GLN A 117 19.92 8.08 5.04
N ASP A 118 18.92 8.88 4.68
CA ASP A 118 17.51 8.62 4.97
C ASP A 118 17.07 7.28 4.36
N SER A 119 17.44 7.01 3.10
CA SER A 119 17.15 5.73 2.42
C SER A 119 17.77 4.53 3.15
N LEU A 120 19.04 4.61 3.54
CA LEU A 120 19.73 3.50 4.23
C LEU A 120 19.31 3.36 5.69
N ALA A 121 19.02 4.45 6.39
CA ALA A 121 18.50 4.42 7.76
C ALA A 121 17.10 3.80 7.80
N ASN A 122 16.16 4.25 6.94
CA ASN A 122 14.83 3.67 6.91
C ASN A 122 14.83 2.19 6.50
N ALA A 123 15.68 1.76 5.56
CA ALA A 123 15.86 0.33 5.29
C ALA A 123 16.28 -0.44 6.56
N VAL A 124 17.33 0.02 7.26
CA VAL A 124 17.81 -0.66 8.49
C VAL A 124 16.73 -0.74 9.58
N PHE A 125 16.01 0.36 9.86
CA PHE A 125 15.01 0.36 10.93
C PHE A 125 13.69 -0.29 10.54
N MET A 126 13.22 -0.18 9.29
CA MET A 126 11.97 -0.84 8.88
C MET A 126 12.16 -2.35 8.79
N ASN A 127 13.32 -2.82 8.33
CA ASN A 127 13.66 -4.25 8.38
C ASN A 127 13.77 -4.75 9.83
N HIS A 128 14.36 -3.99 10.76
CA HIS A 128 14.48 -4.42 12.17
C HIS A 128 13.15 -4.31 12.95
N LEU A 129 12.13 -3.68 12.37
CA LEU A 129 10.77 -3.64 12.93
C LEU A 129 9.84 -4.64 12.24
N ASP A 130 10.32 -5.39 11.24
CA ASP A 130 9.54 -6.30 10.40
C ASP A 130 8.27 -5.61 9.84
N TYR A 131 8.44 -4.55 9.04
CA TYR A 131 7.32 -3.95 8.29
C TYR A 131 6.80 -4.93 7.23
N ASP A 132 5.49 -5.09 7.12
CA ASP A 132 4.85 -5.94 6.10
C ASP A 132 4.71 -5.23 4.74
N GLY A 133 4.89 -3.91 4.67
CA GLY A 133 4.89 -3.18 3.41
C GLY A 133 4.89 -1.65 3.51
N MET A 134 5.21 -0.98 2.40
CA MET A 134 5.23 0.47 2.29
C MET A 134 4.75 0.96 0.91
N VAL A 135 3.85 1.95 0.85
CA VAL A 135 3.65 2.75 -0.38
C VAL A 135 4.70 3.86 -0.48
N LEU A 136 5.15 4.17 -1.69
CA LEU A 136 6.04 5.31 -1.95
C LEU A 136 5.29 6.63 -1.69
N GLY A 137 5.89 7.55 -0.92
CA GLY A 137 5.40 8.92 -0.79
C GLY A 137 5.90 9.85 -1.89
N ASN A 138 5.65 11.15 -1.78
CA ASN A 138 6.19 12.14 -2.72
C ASN A 138 7.68 12.44 -2.49
N HIS A 139 8.13 12.48 -1.24
CA HIS A 139 9.51 12.85 -0.93
C HIS A 139 10.49 11.74 -1.32
N GLU A 140 10.06 10.49 -1.42
CA GLU A 140 10.85 9.43 -2.04
C GLU A 140 11.33 9.80 -3.47
N PHE A 141 10.61 10.68 -4.21
CA PHE A 141 10.92 11.12 -5.58
C PHE A 141 11.57 12.52 -5.70
N ASP A 142 12.05 13.12 -4.61
CA ASP A 142 12.67 14.47 -4.67
C ASP A 142 13.98 14.55 -5.48
N LEU A 143 14.59 13.41 -5.80
CA LEU A 143 15.83 13.31 -6.58
C LEU A 143 15.59 12.92 -8.05
N GLY A 144 14.45 13.34 -8.61
CA GLY A 144 14.13 13.05 -10.00
C GLY A 144 14.89 13.88 -11.04
N GLU A 145 15.38 15.09 -10.71
CA GLU A 145 15.90 16.03 -11.72
C GLU A 145 17.42 16.30 -11.65
N GLY A 146 18.10 16.00 -12.77
CA GLY A 146 19.31 16.72 -13.19
C GLY A 146 20.64 16.04 -12.88
N VAL A 147 21.26 16.40 -11.75
CA VAL A 147 22.64 15.96 -11.38
C VAL A 147 22.63 14.88 -10.29
N VAL A 148 21.48 14.67 -9.67
CA VAL A 148 21.22 13.59 -8.71
C VAL A 148 19.98 12.86 -9.22
N ASP A 149 19.92 11.56 -8.95
CA ASP A 149 18.96 10.61 -9.49
C ASP A 149 18.33 9.77 -8.36
N HIS A 150 17.45 8.83 -8.71
CA HIS A 150 16.85 7.86 -7.78
C HIS A 150 17.82 6.77 -7.28
N GLY A 151 19.14 6.94 -7.40
CA GLY A 151 20.15 6.09 -6.77
C GLY A 151 19.90 5.85 -5.27
N PRO A 152 19.57 6.87 -4.46
CA PRO A 152 19.15 6.68 -3.06
C PRO A 152 17.86 5.86 -2.90
N LEU A 153 16.79 6.17 -3.64
CA LEU A 153 15.53 5.43 -3.53
C LEU A 153 15.69 3.97 -3.95
N SER A 154 16.38 3.70 -5.05
CA SER A 154 16.72 2.33 -5.48
C SER A 154 17.64 1.63 -4.47
N THR A 155 18.43 2.37 -3.68
CA THR A 155 19.20 1.82 -2.55
C THR A 155 18.31 1.49 -1.35
N TYR A 156 17.28 2.28 -1.03
CA TYR A 156 16.25 1.88 -0.06
C TYR A 156 15.55 0.61 -0.51
N VAL A 157 14.96 0.64 -1.72
CA VAL A 157 14.21 -0.48 -2.32
C VAL A 157 15.05 -1.76 -2.31
N LYS A 158 16.27 -1.75 -2.86
CA LYS A 158 17.17 -2.92 -2.90
C LYS A 158 17.44 -3.55 -1.52
N ASN A 159 17.39 -2.77 -0.44
CA ASN A 159 17.70 -3.24 0.92
C ASN A 159 16.46 -3.42 1.81
N ALA A 160 15.24 -3.13 1.33
CA ALA A 160 14.01 -3.37 2.06
C ALA A 160 13.73 -4.88 2.20
N ALA A 161 13.47 -5.35 3.41
CA ALA A 161 13.06 -6.73 3.71
C ALA A 161 11.53 -6.91 3.59
N HIS A 162 10.91 -6.10 2.72
CA HIS A 162 9.46 -5.97 2.60
C HIS A 162 9.08 -5.40 1.22
N PRO A 163 7.80 -5.50 0.82
CA PRO A 163 7.32 -5.02 -0.48
C PRO A 163 7.15 -3.50 -0.49
N VAL A 164 7.61 -2.86 -1.57
CA VAL A 164 7.37 -1.44 -1.83
C VAL A 164 6.25 -1.31 -2.87
N LEU A 165 5.31 -0.36 -2.71
CA LEU A 165 4.08 -0.30 -3.49
C LEU A 165 3.92 0.99 -4.30
N GLY A 166 3.38 0.87 -5.51
CA GLY A 166 3.07 2.00 -6.41
C GLY A 166 2.21 1.60 -7.61
N ALA A 167 0.94 1.22 -7.40
CA ALA A 167 0.04 0.72 -8.43
C ALA A 167 -0.22 1.69 -9.60
N ASN A 168 -0.15 2.99 -9.31
CA ASN A 168 -0.35 4.08 -10.27
C ASN A 168 0.97 4.73 -10.73
N VAL A 169 2.14 4.17 -10.41
CA VAL A 169 3.45 4.72 -10.82
C VAL A 169 4.02 3.93 -11.99
N ASP A 170 4.43 4.63 -13.05
CA ASP A 170 5.20 4.08 -14.17
C ASP A 170 6.68 4.45 -14.00
N PHE A 171 7.53 3.43 -13.81
CA PHE A 171 8.97 3.57 -13.65
C PHE A 171 9.74 3.25 -14.95
N SER A 172 9.06 2.99 -16.07
CA SER A 172 9.66 2.35 -17.26
C SER A 172 10.70 3.19 -18.00
N GLN A 173 10.81 4.49 -17.70
CA GLN A 173 11.86 5.36 -18.22
C GLN A 173 12.98 5.61 -17.20
N ASP A 174 12.78 5.24 -15.92
CA ASP A 174 13.75 5.45 -14.85
C ASP A 174 14.73 4.26 -14.73
N GLN A 175 16.00 4.53 -15.06
CA GLN A 175 17.05 3.51 -15.08
C GLN A 175 17.46 2.96 -13.70
N PHE A 176 16.99 3.55 -12.59
CA PHE A 176 17.31 3.14 -11.23
C PHE A 176 16.18 2.32 -10.60
N LEU A 177 14.93 2.61 -10.96
CA LEU A 177 13.72 1.99 -10.40
C LEU A 177 13.14 0.89 -11.29
N GLU A 178 13.24 1.00 -12.63
CA GLU A 178 12.80 -0.07 -13.57
C GLU A 178 13.38 -1.45 -13.22
N PRO A 179 14.67 -1.60 -12.84
CA PRO A 179 15.22 -2.91 -12.47
C PRO A 179 14.55 -3.57 -11.25
N TYR A 180 13.91 -2.79 -10.39
CA TYR A 180 13.20 -3.23 -9.18
C TYR A 180 11.66 -3.24 -9.35
N ALA A 181 11.13 -2.60 -10.39
CA ALA A 181 9.70 -2.53 -10.66
C ALA A 181 9.14 -3.86 -11.17
N ASP A 182 8.01 -4.26 -10.61
CA ASP A 182 7.16 -5.34 -11.10
C ASP A 182 5.71 -4.83 -11.17
N TYR A 183 5.19 -4.66 -12.38
CA TYR A 183 3.87 -4.06 -12.61
C TYR A 183 2.70 -5.01 -12.30
N SER A 184 2.93 -6.05 -11.50
CA SER A 184 1.98 -7.05 -11.05
C SER A 184 1.27 -6.66 -9.75
N TYR A 185 0.12 -7.29 -9.54
CA TYR A 185 -0.36 -7.67 -8.22
C TYR A 185 0.07 -9.13 -8.01
N THR A 186 0.61 -9.49 -6.83
CA THR A 186 1.28 -10.80 -6.62
C THR A 186 0.84 -11.51 -5.35
N ASP A 187 0.66 -12.84 -5.41
CA ASP A 187 0.46 -13.73 -4.26
C ASP A 187 1.79 -14.19 -3.61
N ALA A 188 2.91 -13.93 -4.29
CA ALA A 188 4.26 -14.12 -3.79
C ALA A 188 5.04 -12.80 -3.93
N PRO A 189 4.86 -11.84 -2.99
CA PRO A 189 5.70 -10.65 -2.95
C PRO A 189 7.16 -11.01 -2.70
N VAL A 190 8.07 -10.13 -3.10
CA VAL A 190 9.52 -10.33 -2.96
C VAL A 190 10.16 -9.07 -2.40
N ASP A 191 10.94 -9.25 -1.34
CA ASP A 191 11.73 -8.23 -0.66
C ASP A 191 12.50 -7.36 -1.66
N GLY A 192 12.36 -6.04 -1.52
CA GLY A 192 13.04 -5.07 -2.37
C GLY A 192 12.61 -5.06 -3.84
N ARG A 193 11.36 -5.47 -4.12
CA ARG A 193 10.64 -5.16 -5.36
C ARG A 193 9.65 -4.00 -5.14
N ILE A 194 9.35 -3.30 -6.22
CA ILE A 194 8.23 -2.35 -6.27
C ILE A 194 7.07 -3.01 -7.01
N ASN A 195 6.01 -3.40 -6.29
CA ASN A 195 4.81 -4.02 -6.85
C ASN A 195 3.64 -3.02 -6.94
N LYS A 196 2.57 -3.36 -7.65
CA LYS A 196 1.32 -2.59 -7.56
C LYS A 196 0.60 -2.86 -6.23
N GLY A 197 0.58 -4.13 -5.86
CA GLY A 197 0.04 -4.65 -4.63
C GLY A 197 0.41 -6.12 -4.47
N PHE A 198 0.03 -6.69 -3.33
CA PHE A 198 0.26 -8.08 -3.02
C PHE A 198 -0.88 -8.67 -2.20
N VAL A 199 -0.92 -10.00 -2.13
CA VAL A 199 -1.78 -10.74 -1.23
C VAL A 199 -0.97 -11.13 0.00
N GLN A 200 -1.45 -10.76 1.18
CA GLN A 200 -0.88 -11.16 2.44
C GLN A 200 -1.77 -12.21 3.11
N THR A 201 -1.23 -13.39 3.39
CA THR A 201 -1.94 -14.39 4.21
C THR A 201 -1.73 -14.08 5.69
N VAL A 202 -2.81 -14.06 6.47
CA VAL A 202 -2.78 -13.81 7.91
C VAL A 202 -3.74 -14.78 8.60
N GLY A 203 -3.20 -15.69 9.42
CA GLY A 203 -3.97 -16.87 9.84
C GLY A 203 -4.31 -17.74 8.62
N ASP A 204 -5.58 -18.10 8.47
CA ASP A 204 -6.11 -18.79 7.28
C ASP A 204 -6.74 -17.83 6.24
N GLU A 205 -6.72 -16.51 6.50
CA GLU A 205 -7.34 -15.47 5.67
C GLU A 205 -6.37 -14.79 4.69
N GLN A 206 -6.89 -14.16 3.64
CA GLN A 206 -6.12 -13.45 2.61
C GLN A 206 -6.52 -11.98 2.49
N ILE A 207 -5.55 -11.08 2.61
CA ILE A 207 -5.73 -9.61 2.56
C ILE A 207 -5.08 -9.07 1.28
N GLY A 208 -5.83 -8.33 0.47
CA GLY A 208 -5.31 -7.64 -0.72
C GLY A 208 -4.79 -6.25 -0.36
N ILE A 209 -3.49 -5.99 -0.57
CA ILE A 209 -2.84 -4.73 -0.18
C ILE A 209 -2.28 -4.04 -1.43
N PHE A 210 -2.62 -2.77 -1.69
CA PHE A 210 -2.10 -2.02 -2.84
C PHE A 210 -1.68 -0.59 -2.49
N GLY A 211 -0.72 -0.05 -3.25
CA GLY A 211 -0.17 1.29 -3.03
C GLY A 211 -0.64 2.32 -4.05
N ILE A 212 -1.00 3.53 -3.60
CA ILE A 212 -1.37 4.65 -4.47
C ILE A 212 -0.64 5.93 -4.02
N THR A 213 0.09 6.58 -4.93
CA THR A 213 0.87 7.81 -4.68
C THR A 213 0.36 8.96 -5.53
N HIS A 214 0.18 10.16 -4.95
CA HIS A 214 -0.19 11.37 -5.70
C HIS A 214 0.93 12.39 -5.59
N TYR A 215 1.82 12.39 -6.58
CA TYR A 215 2.81 13.44 -6.71
C TYR A 215 2.16 14.71 -7.25
N LYS A 216 2.38 15.83 -6.55
CA LYS A 216 1.93 17.15 -6.99
C LYS A 216 3.12 18.07 -7.16
N GLU A 217 3.28 18.61 -8.36
CA GLU A 217 4.29 19.63 -8.69
C GLU A 217 4.10 20.88 -7.79
N VAL A 218 4.90 20.98 -6.73
CA VAL A 218 4.91 22.15 -5.81
C VAL A 218 6.32 22.70 -5.58
N VAL A 219 7.35 21.82 -5.52
CA VAL A 219 8.75 22.21 -5.26
C VAL A 219 9.73 21.41 -6.12
N THR A 220 9.54 20.10 -6.22
CA THR A 220 10.39 19.14 -6.95
C THR A 220 9.70 18.62 -8.22
N VAL A 221 10.49 17.99 -9.10
CA VAL A 221 10.05 17.28 -10.31
C VAL A 221 10.42 15.80 -10.10
N PRO A 222 9.53 14.83 -10.38
CA PRO A 222 9.73 13.44 -9.99
C PRO A 222 10.65 12.67 -10.96
N GLY A 223 11.26 13.33 -11.95
CA GLY A 223 12.19 12.70 -12.90
C GLY A 223 11.50 11.84 -13.96
N ASP A 224 12.15 10.75 -14.35
CA ASP A 224 11.71 9.85 -15.42
C ASP A 224 10.65 8.81 -14.96
N VAL A 225 9.83 9.16 -13.96
CA VAL A 225 8.63 8.40 -13.55
C VAL A 225 7.36 9.21 -13.84
N SER A 226 6.22 8.53 -13.97
CA SER A 226 4.92 9.22 -14.11
C SER A 226 3.80 8.60 -13.30
N PHE A 227 2.79 9.41 -12.94
CA PHE A 227 1.70 9.03 -12.06
C PHE A 227 0.38 8.99 -12.85
N ALA A 228 -0.23 7.82 -12.90
CA ALA A 228 -1.58 7.61 -13.43
C ALA A 228 -2.65 8.08 -12.44
N ASP A 229 -3.88 8.23 -12.93
CA ASP A 229 -5.03 8.62 -12.11
C ASP A 229 -5.24 7.65 -10.94
N TYR A 230 -5.29 8.20 -9.73
CA TYR A 230 -5.32 7.43 -8.49
C TYR A 230 -6.66 6.69 -8.27
N THR A 231 -7.77 7.25 -8.75
CA THR A 231 -9.09 6.62 -8.67
C THR A 231 -9.21 5.46 -9.67
N GLU A 232 -8.75 5.63 -10.91
CA GLU A 232 -8.77 4.55 -11.92
C GLU A 232 -7.76 3.43 -11.61
N ALA A 233 -6.61 3.74 -11.01
CA ALA A 233 -5.66 2.73 -10.55
C ALA A 233 -6.21 1.91 -9.37
N ALA A 234 -6.86 2.55 -8.39
CA ALA A 234 -7.49 1.85 -7.28
C ALA A 234 -8.63 0.93 -7.74
N LYS A 235 -9.46 1.35 -8.70
CA LYS A 235 -10.47 0.47 -9.32
C LYS A 235 -9.86 -0.77 -9.97
N GLN A 236 -8.68 -0.64 -10.58
CA GLN A 236 -7.95 -1.77 -11.16
C GLN A 236 -7.36 -2.71 -10.08
N ALA A 237 -6.99 -2.18 -8.92
CA ALA A 237 -6.51 -2.99 -7.80
C ALA A 237 -7.66 -3.79 -7.16
N VAL A 238 -8.77 -3.14 -6.82
CA VAL A 238 -9.97 -3.80 -6.28
C VAL A 238 -10.47 -4.88 -7.24
N ALA A 239 -10.73 -4.51 -8.50
CA ALA A 239 -11.24 -5.46 -9.49
C ALA A 239 -10.25 -6.59 -9.82
N HIS A 240 -8.96 -6.44 -9.50
CA HIS A 240 -8.01 -7.55 -9.56
C HIS A 240 -8.19 -8.49 -8.36
N PHE A 241 -8.17 -7.97 -7.13
CA PHE A 241 -8.30 -8.78 -5.91
C PHE A 241 -9.66 -9.50 -5.86
N GLU A 242 -10.77 -8.81 -6.16
CA GLU A 242 -12.10 -9.42 -6.31
C GLU A 242 -12.09 -10.57 -7.36
N SER A 243 -11.34 -10.41 -8.47
CA SER A 243 -11.31 -11.41 -9.54
C SER A 243 -10.55 -12.70 -9.17
N ILE A 244 -9.72 -12.66 -8.13
CA ILE A 244 -9.04 -13.83 -7.56
C ILE A 244 -9.67 -14.31 -6.23
N GLY A 245 -10.82 -13.73 -5.84
CA GLY A 245 -11.60 -14.18 -4.69
C GLY A 245 -11.21 -13.54 -3.34
N ILE A 246 -10.45 -12.44 -3.36
CA ILE A 246 -10.11 -11.68 -2.16
C ILE A 246 -11.17 -10.62 -1.92
N ASP A 247 -11.69 -10.61 -0.70
CA ASP A 247 -12.83 -9.83 -0.21
C ASP A 247 -12.45 -8.79 0.86
N LYS A 248 -11.21 -8.84 1.37
CA LYS A 248 -10.67 -7.96 2.42
C LYS A 248 -9.51 -7.14 1.84
N ILE A 249 -9.74 -5.84 1.59
CA ILE A 249 -8.85 -5.01 0.77
C ILE A 249 -8.39 -3.72 1.49
N VAL A 250 -7.07 -3.55 1.57
CA VAL A 250 -6.38 -2.40 2.19
C VAL A 250 -5.65 -1.57 1.14
N ALA A 251 -5.95 -0.28 1.07
CA ALA A 251 -5.19 0.69 0.29
C ALA A 251 -4.17 1.41 1.18
N LEU A 252 -2.88 1.31 0.86
CA LEU A 252 -1.85 2.20 1.37
C LEU A 252 -1.78 3.43 0.45
N THR A 253 -2.04 4.62 0.97
CA THR A 253 -2.17 5.82 0.15
C THR A 253 -1.25 6.96 0.61
N HIS A 254 -0.54 7.56 -0.33
CA HIS A 254 0.16 8.82 -0.11
C HIS A 254 -0.46 9.91 -1.01
N ILE A 255 -1.71 10.26 -0.68
CA ILE A 255 -2.54 11.20 -1.46
C ILE A 255 -3.22 12.28 -0.63
N GLY A 256 -3.24 12.14 0.70
CA GLY A 256 -3.82 13.09 1.64
C GLY A 256 -5.30 12.84 1.93
N VAL A 257 -5.70 13.06 3.18
CA VAL A 257 -7.03 12.73 3.75
C VAL A 257 -8.23 13.27 2.96
N GLY A 258 -8.04 14.36 2.20
CA GLY A 258 -9.06 14.89 1.29
C GLY A 258 -9.30 14.01 0.07
N HIS A 259 -8.24 13.46 -0.50
CA HIS A 259 -8.27 12.50 -1.60
C HIS A 259 -8.62 11.10 -1.08
N ASP A 260 -8.13 10.67 0.08
CA ASP A 260 -8.52 9.38 0.73
C ASP A 260 -10.04 9.30 0.92
N ARG A 261 -10.64 10.33 1.53
CA ARG A 261 -12.10 10.46 1.71
C ARG A 261 -12.88 10.66 0.39
N THR A 262 -12.19 10.78 -0.75
CA THR A 262 -12.82 10.84 -2.08
C THR A 262 -12.72 9.47 -2.75
N LEU A 263 -11.55 8.83 -2.67
CA LEU A 263 -11.31 7.45 -3.10
C LEU A 263 -12.31 6.47 -2.47
N ALA A 264 -12.48 6.53 -1.14
CA ALA A 264 -13.47 5.76 -0.36
C ALA A 264 -14.95 5.99 -0.75
N LYS A 265 -15.26 6.96 -1.62
CA LYS A 265 -16.62 7.20 -2.14
C LYS A 265 -16.77 6.82 -3.62
N GLU A 266 -15.67 6.79 -4.36
CA GLU A 266 -15.63 6.58 -5.81
C GLU A 266 -15.16 5.17 -6.19
N VAL A 267 -14.61 4.44 -5.23
CA VAL A 267 -14.12 3.06 -5.36
C VAL A 267 -14.69 2.24 -4.21
N ALA A 268 -15.76 1.47 -4.49
CA ALA A 268 -16.24 0.43 -3.60
C ALA A 268 -15.24 -0.75 -3.60
N GLY A 269 -15.33 -1.64 -2.59
CA GLY A 269 -14.39 -2.76 -2.43
C GLY A 269 -13.02 -2.35 -1.86
N ILE A 270 -12.95 -1.23 -1.13
CA ILE A 270 -11.82 -0.90 -0.25
C ILE A 270 -12.40 -0.83 1.17
N ASP A 271 -11.89 -1.65 2.07
CA ASP A 271 -12.37 -1.70 3.46
C ASP A 271 -11.58 -0.73 4.35
N VAL A 272 -10.28 -0.60 4.10
CA VAL A 272 -9.39 0.30 4.85
C VAL A 272 -8.49 1.10 3.90
N ILE A 273 -8.40 2.41 4.15
CA ILE A 273 -7.37 3.29 3.61
C ILE A 273 -6.44 3.71 4.75
N ILE A 274 -5.16 3.36 4.64
CA ILE A 274 -4.09 3.83 5.53
C ILE A 274 -3.33 4.91 4.78
N GLY A 275 -3.49 6.16 5.20
CA GLY A 275 -3.10 7.34 4.44
C GLY A 275 -1.93 8.15 5.04
N GLY A 276 -1.23 8.88 4.17
CA GLY A 276 -0.23 9.90 4.50
C GLY A 276 -0.48 11.25 3.82
N HIS A 277 0.60 11.98 3.53
CA HIS A 277 0.69 13.25 2.77
C HIS A 277 0.08 14.49 3.44
N SER A 278 -0.97 14.34 4.25
CA SER A 278 -1.68 15.48 4.85
C SER A 278 -1.24 15.84 6.26
N HIS A 279 -0.30 15.08 6.86
CA HIS A 279 0.24 15.32 8.20
C HIS A 279 -0.86 15.39 9.31
N VAL A 280 -2.04 14.79 9.08
CA VAL A 280 -3.17 14.83 10.03
C VAL A 280 -3.31 13.56 10.83
N THR A 281 -3.93 13.66 12.00
CA THR A 281 -4.43 12.51 12.77
C THR A 281 -5.91 12.26 12.48
N THR A 282 -6.31 11.00 12.31
CA THR A 282 -7.74 10.60 12.25
C THR A 282 -8.08 9.59 13.34
N ASN A 283 -8.26 10.11 14.55
CA ASN A 283 -8.77 9.36 15.71
C ASN A 283 -10.07 10.03 16.21
N PRO A 284 -11.23 9.33 16.21
CA PRO A 284 -11.44 7.97 15.72
C PRO A 284 -11.27 7.84 14.18
N PRO A 285 -11.16 6.60 13.66
CA PRO A 285 -11.12 6.33 12.23
C PRO A 285 -12.25 7.02 11.46
N ASN A 286 -11.95 7.47 10.25
CA ASN A 286 -12.93 8.19 9.42
C ASN A 286 -13.72 7.18 8.58
N HIS A 287 -14.92 6.83 9.05
CA HIS A 287 -15.83 5.94 8.33
C HIS A 287 -16.54 6.69 7.18
N ILE A 288 -16.39 6.18 5.95
CA ILE A 288 -16.82 6.80 4.69
C ILE A 288 -17.48 5.70 3.83
N GLY A 289 -18.82 5.67 3.82
CA GLY A 289 -19.53 4.53 3.22
C GLY A 289 -19.39 3.32 4.16
N ASP A 290 -18.75 2.26 3.67
CA ASP A 290 -18.31 1.10 4.45
C ASP A 290 -16.79 1.11 4.71
N THR A 291 -16.04 2.06 4.12
CA THR A 291 -14.58 2.16 4.19
C THR A 291 -14.10 2.94 5.42
N LEU A 292 -13.04 2.50 6.08
CA LEU A 292 -12.35 3.24 7.15
C LEU A 292 -11.11 3.97 6.62
N VAL A 293 -10.85 5.19 7.11
CA VAL A 293 -9.66 5.99 6.72
C VAL A 293 -8.85 6.41 7.95
N VAL A 294 -7.57 6.02 8.02
CA VAL A 294 -6.67 6.25 9.16
C VAL A 294 -5.34 6.94 8.76
N GLN A 295 -4.90 7.92 9.57
CA GLN A 295 -3.61 8.63 9.48
C GLN A 295 -3.09 8.96 10.91
N THR A 296 -1.76 8.96 11.10
CA THR A 296 -1.05 9.10 12.39
C THR A 296 -0.49 10.48 12.71
N GLY A 297 -0.59 11.44 11.79
CA GLY A 297 0.07 12.75 11.90
C GLY A 297 1.33 12.82 11.05
N GLU A 298 2.45 13.22 11.66
CA GLU A 298 3.77 13.45 11.04
C GLU A 298 4.90 13.13 12.05
N TYR A 299 6.14 13.07 11.58
CA TYR A 299 7.39 13.06 12.39
C TYR A 299 7.44 12.01 13.52
N ASP A 300 6.96 10.79 13.26
CA ASP A 300 6.94 9.70 14.26
C ASP A 300 6.16 10.08 15.55
N THR A 301 5.26 11.08 15.50
CA THR A 301 4.60 11.58 16.72
C THR A 301 3.61 10.60 17.34
N ASN A 302 3.00 9.73 16.53
CA ASN A 302 2.14 8.64 16.98
C ASN A 302 2.41 7.36 16.16
N LEU A 303 2.26 6.20 16.81
CA LEU A 303 2.01 4.94 16.12
C LEU A 303 0.48 4.74 16.01
N GLY A 304 0.01 4.27 14.85
CA GLY A 304 -1.39 3.92 14.63
C GLY A 304 -1.69 2.46 14.96
N GLU A 305 -2.84 2.23 15.60
CA GLU A 305 -3.43 0.91 15.85
C GLU A 305 -4.88 0.97 15.37
N LEU A 306 -5.23 0.20 14.34
CA LEU A 306 -6.59 0.02 13.84
C LEU A 306 -6.96 -1.45 13.93
N ASN A 307 -7.82 -1.81 14.88
CA ASN A 307 -8.41 -3.14 14.99
C ASN A 307 -9.69 -3.15 14.16
N VAL A 308 -9.83 -4.14 13.28
CA VAL A 308 -11.04 -4.40 12.47
C VAL A 308 -11.48 -5.83 12.65
N VAL A 309 -12.80 -6.06 12.66
CA VAL A 309 -13.42 -7.37 12.78
C VAL A 309 -14.21 -7.64 11.52
N PHE A 310 -13.83 -8.67 10.76
CA PHE A 310 -14.45 -9.04 9.49
C PHE A 310 -15.41 -10.23 9.65
N ASP A 311 -16.52 -10.23 8.89
CA ASP A 311 -17.40 -11.39 8.72
C ASP A 311 -16.96 -12.32 7.57
N GLU A 312 -17.65 -13.45 7.42
CA GLU A 312 -17.44 -14.46 6.35
C GLU A 312 -17.56 -13.91 4.92
N ALA A 313 -18.12 -12.71 4.73
CA ALA A 313 -18.28 -12.07 3.43
C ALA A 313 -17.25 -10.94 3.21
N GLY A 314 -16.21 -10.88 4.03
CA GLY A 314 -15.14 -9.89 3.95
C GLY A 314 -15.50 -8.52 4.49
N LYS A 315 -16.67 -8.36 5.12
CA LYS A 315 -17.13 -7.04 5.57
C LYS A 315 -16.73 -6.73 7.01
N ILE A 316 -16.26 -5.51 7.24
CA ILE A 316 -16.05 -4.97 8.59
C ILE A 316 -17.39 -4.85 9.34
N VAL A 317 -17.52 -5.55 10.47
CA VAL A 317 -18.69 -5.55 11.35
C VAL A 317 -18.46 -4.81 12.68
N ASP A 318 -17.22 -4.72 13.15
CA ASP A 318 -16.81 -3.83 14.25
C ASP A 318 -15.39 -3.29 14.01
N HIS A 319 -15.06 -2.13 14.61
CA HIS A 319 -13.72 -1.55 14.50
C HIS A 319 -13.39 -0.61 15.68
N SER A 320 -12.10 -0.55 16.03
CA SER A 320 -11.57 0.43 16.98
C SER A 320 -10.23 0.99 16.51
N GLY A 321 -10.03 2.30 16.67
CA GLY A 321 -8.80 2.97 16.26
C GLY A 321 -8.19 3.80 17.38
N LYS A 322 -6.87 3.74 17.48
CA LYS A 322 -6.08 4.35 18.56
C LYS A 322 -4.78 4.91 17.99
N LEU A 323 -4.32 6.01 18.59
CA LEU A 323 -3.02 6.62 18.31
C LEU A 323 -2.21 6.59 19.59
N HIS A 324 -1.00 6.06 19.53
CA HIS A 324 -0.07 5.92 20.65
C HIS A 324 1.04 6.96 20.54
N PRO A 325 1.09 7.99 21.41
CA PRO A 325 2.13 9.02 21.33
C PRO A 325 3.52 8.46 21.67
N THR A 326 4.35 8.21 20.65
CA THR A 326 5.63 7.50 20.74
C THR A 326 6.55 8.07 21.82
N LYS A 327 6.61 9.41 21.89
CA LYS A 327 7.44 10.19 22.82
C LYS A 327 7.22 9.88 24.30
N ASN A 328 6.04 9.38 24.65
CA ASN A 328 5.66 9.09 26.05
C ASN A 328 5.70 7.60 26.39
N ALA A 329 5.96 6.71 25.42
CA ALA A 329 6.03 5.28 25.67
C ALA A 329 7.34 4.88 26.36
N GLU A 330 7.30 3.81 27.14
CA GLU A 330 8.48 3.22 27.79
C GLU A 330 9.25 2.38 26.78
N ILE A 331 10.58 2.29 26.93
CA ILE A 331 11.41 1.44 26.07
C ILE A 331 11.47 0.04 26.67
N HIS A 332 10.88 -0.94 25.99
CA HIS A 332 10.88 -2.34 26.39
C HIS A 332 12.30 -2.95 26.23
N PRO A 333 12.78 -3.76 27.20
CA PRO A 333 14.14 -4.32 27.16
C PRO A 333 14.46 -5.09 25.88
N ASP A 334 13.50 -5.82 25.33
CA ASP A 334 13.71 -6.64 24.12
C ASP A 334 13.92 -5.78 22.86
N THR A 335 13.43 -4.53 22.88
CA THR A 335 13.64 -3.56 21.79
C THR A 335 14.89 -2.69 21.98
N ALA A 336 15.72 -2.98 22.99
CA ALA A 336 16.96 -2.23 23.25
C ALA A 336 17.90 -2.19 22.03
N ARG A 337 17.91 -3.23 21.17
CA ARG A 337 18.74 -3.26 19.96
C ARG A 337 18.38 -2.15 18.96
N VAL A 338 17.14 -1.66 18.95
CA VAL A 338 16.73 -0.51 18.13
C VAL A 338 17.40 0.77 18.63
N GLN A 339 17.51 0.96 19.95
CA GLN A 339 18.24 2.09 20.52
C GLN A 339 19.75 1.98 20.23
N GLU A 340 20.34 0.79 20.35
CA GLU A 340 21.75 0.56 20.00
C GLU A 340 22.03 0.88 18.52
N LEU A 341 21.16 0.43 17.59
CA LEU A 341 21.26 0.74 16.17
C LEU A 341 21.16 2.25 15.90
N PHE A 342 20.28 2.96 16.60
CA PHE A 342 20.15 4.42 16.51
C PHE A 342 21.39 5.14 17.04
N ASP A 343 21.91 4.72 18.19
CA ASP A 343 23.13 5.28 18.80
C ASP A 343 24.36 5.02 17.92
N GLU A 344 24.49 3.81 17.35
CA GLU A 344 25.52 3.44 16.37
C GLU A 344 25.45 4.30 15.10
N ALA A 345 24.27 4.42 14.49
CA ALA A 345 24.07 5.18 13.27
C ALA A 345 24.23 6.70 13.48
N THR A 346 23.86 7.21 14.66
CA THR A 346 24.14 8.59 15.07
C THR A 346 25.64 8.82 15.24
N ALA A 347 26.37 7.90 15.88
CA ALA A 347 27.83 7.98 16.05
C ALA A 347 28.61 7.87 14.73
N LEU A 348 28.04 7.21 13.72
CA LEU A 348 28.54 7.17 12.34
C LEU A 348 28.13 8.40 11.49
N GLY A 349 27.33 9.32 12.06
CA GLY A 349 26.85 10.52 11.38
C GLY A 349 25.68 10.32 10.41
N ILE A 350 25.18 9.08 10.27
CA ILE A 350 24.12 8.70 9.31
C ILE A 350 22.82 9.46 9.61
N ILE A 351 22.42 9.54 10.89
CA ILE A 351 21.18 10.21 11.34
C ILE A 351 21.48 11.62 11.90
N SER A 352 22.64 12.21 11.59
CA SER A 352 23.07 13.49 12.16
C SER A 352 22.69 14.70 11.30
N TYR A 353 22.07 15.72 11.90
CA TYR A 353 21.64 16.93 11.21
C TYR A 353 22.80 17.92 10.93
N GLU A 354 23.79 18.01 11.83
CA GLU A 354 24.86 19.01 11.73
C GLU A 354 26.15 18.50 11.06
N ASP A 355 26.53 17.23 11.28
CA ASP A 355 27.86 16.76 10.90
C ASP A 355 27.99 16.38 9.43
N PHE A 356 26.94 15.93 8.70
CA PHE A 356 27.12 15.60 7.28
C PHE A 356 27.57 16.82 6.44
N ILE A 357 26.87 17.95 6.58
CA ILE A 357 27.27 19.21 5.92
C ILE A 357 28.58 19.73 6.53
N GLY A 358 28.79 19.57 7.83
CA GLY A 358 30.04 19.93 8.51
C GLY A 358 31.27 19.15 8.04
N HIS A 359 31.12 17.90 7.62
CA HIS A 359 32.19 17.02 7.17
C HIS A 359 32.47 17.20 5.68
N VAL A 360 31.43 17.20 4.83
CA VAL A 360 31.59 17.38 3.36
C VAL A 360 32.24 18.73 3.03
N ILE A 361 31.88 19.81 3.74
CA ILE A 361 32.50 21.14 3.55
C ILE A 361 33.95 21.21 4.08
N LYS A 362 34.32 20.38 5.06
CA LYS A 362 35.69 20.34 5.62
C LYS A 362 36.64 19.44 4.83
N ALA A 363 36.18 18.29 4.38
CA ALA A 363 37.01 17.26 3.74
C ALA A 363 37.20 17.52 2.25
N GLY A 364 36.13 17.83 1.51
CA GLY A 364 36.16 17.91 0.04
C GLY A 364 36.37 16.55 -0.64
N GLU A 365 36.23 15.44 0.09
CA GLU A 365 36.41 14.06 -0.37
C GLU A 365 35.03 13.42 -0.61
N LEU A 366 34.81 12.89 -1.82
CA LEU A 366 33.57 12.19 -2.22
C LEU A 366 33.62 10.67 -1.98
N ASP A 367 34.82 10.15 -1.67
CA ASP A 367 35.15 8.73 -1.59
C ASP A 367 34.34 7.95 -0.52
N THR A 368 33.70 8.65 0.42
CA THR A 368 32.84 8.05 1.46
C THR A 368 31.53 7.48 0.90
N TYR A 369 31.03 7.98 -0.23
CA TYR A 369 29.77 7.50 -0.82
C TYR A 369 29.89 6.05 -1.33
N GLU A 370 30.97 5.73 -2.06
CA GLU A 370 31.23 4.35 -2.52
C GLU A 370 31.54 3.37 -1.37
N ALA A 371 32.01 3.88 -0.23
CA ALA A 371 32.31 3.07 0.96
C ALA A 371 31.05 2.75 1.79
N PHE A 372 29.96 3.51 1.63
CA PHE A 372 28.69 3.32 2.34
C PHE A 372 27.72 2.39 1.60
N ILE A 373 28.00 2.07 0.33
CA ILE A 373 27.17 1.25 -0.57
C ILE A 373 27.69 -0.22 -0.67
N LYS A 374 28.68 -0.60 0.16
CA LYS A 374 29.43 -1.86 0.10
C LYS A 374 29.39 -2.69 1.38
#